data_AF-A0A6I9WEE4-F1
#
_entry.id   AF-A0A6I9WEE4-F1
#
_cell.length_a   1.000
_cell.length_b   1.000
_cell.length_c   1.000
_cell.angle_alpha   90.00
_cell.angle_beta   90.00
_cell.angle_gamma   90.00
#
_symmetry.space_group_name_H-M   'P 1'
#
loop_
_entity.id
_entity.type
_entity.pdbx_description
1 polymer ?
#
loop_
_entity_poly.entity_id
_entity_poly.type
_entity_poly.pdbx_seq_one_letter_code
_entity_poly.pdbx_strand_id
1 'polypeptide(L)'
;MPFYQFNSFTGRLKPSTNFQPLYPISPLPLQKAEPVIIYDSAKTKPMTSKNYCTDKPKTLDPKMWAKYKHFQAALDKPVYLAGGKKDKLLFGFTVAYLAVCSAQSLVFILKDCLNII
;
A
#
# COMPACT_ATOMS: atom_id res chain seq x y z
N MET A 1 -18.12 13.47 -14.67
CA MET A 1 -17.82 12.44 -13.67
C MET A 1 -17.15 11.26 -14.37
N PRO A 2 -15.93 10.86 -14.01
CA PRO A 2 -15.32 9.65 -14.54
C PRO A 2 -15.96 8.43 -13.87
N PHE A 3 -16.55 7.54 -14.67
CA PHE A 3 -17.05 6.26 -14.18
C PHE A 3 -15.88 5.29 -14.09
N TYR A 4 -15.84 4.45 -13.06
CA TYR A 4 -14.80 3.45 -12.88
C TYR A 4 -15.40 2.05 -12.82
N GLN A 5 -14.81 1.12 -13.56
CA GLN A 5 -15.14 -0.30 -13.54
C GLN A 5 -14.04 -1.04 -12.77
N PHE A 6 -14.46 -1.97 -11.92
CA PHE A 6 -13.55 -2.84 -11.20
C PHE A 6 -12.89 -3.84 -12.16
N ASN A 7 -11.56 -3.84 -12.17
CA ASN A 7 -10.78 -4.82 -12.92
C ASN A 7 -10.45 -6.00 -11.99
N SER A 8 -11.10 -7.14 -12.20
CA SER A 8 -10.92 -8.35 -11.40
C SER A 8 -9.51 -8.95 -11.49
N PHE A 9 -8.78 -8.70 -12.57
CA PHE A 9 -7.42 -9.22 -12.76
C PHE A 9 -6.37 -8.42 -11.99
N THR A 10 -6.53 -7.09 -11.90
CA THR A 10 -5.56 -6.21 -11.21
C THR A 10 -6.03 -5.74 -9.84
N GLY A 11 -7.29 -5.99 -9.48
CA GLY A 11 -7.92 -5.49 -8.25
C GLY A 11 -8.09 -3.96 -8.20
N ARG A 12 -7.83 -3.25 -9.31
CA ARG A 12 -7.88 -1.79 -9.37
C ARG A 12 -9.10 -1.30 -10.13
N LEU A 13 -9.57 -0.12 -9.78
CA LEU A 13 -10.64 0.58 -10.50
C LEU A 13 -10.04 1.24 -11.76
N LYS A 14 -10.53 0.85 -12.95
CA LYS A 14 -10.15 1.43 -14.25
C LYS A 14 -11.27 2.35 -14.74
N PRO A 15 -10.98 3.53 -15.33
CA PRO A 15 -12.01 4.36 -15.93
C PRO A 15 -12.78 3.56 -17.01
N SER A 16 -14.10 3.58 -16.91
CA SER A 16 -15.04 2.86 -17.77
C SER A 16 -15.57 3.78 -18.85
N THR A 17 -15.60 3.28 -20.09
CA THR A 17 -16.21 3.94 -21.24
C THR A 17 -17.62 3.41 -21.54
N ASN A 18 -18.13 2.46 -20.73
CA ASN A 18 -19.48 1.92 -20.92
C ASN A 18 -20.54 2.92 -20.46
N PHE A 19 -21.48 3.22 -21.36
CA PHE A 19 -22.68 4.00 -21.05
C PHE A 19 -23.57 3.23 -20.08
N GLN A 20 -23.86 3.79 -18.91
CA GLN A 20 -24.85 3.24 -18.00
C GLN A 20 -26.24 3.72 -18.42
N PRO A 21 -27.22 2.82 -18.67
CA PRO A 21 -28.52 3.18 -19.23
C PRO A 21 -29.38 4.08 -18.32
N LEU A 22 -29.05 4.19 -17.03
CA LEU A 22 -29.76 5.04 -16.06
C LEU A 22 -29.34 6.52 -16.10
N TYR A 23 -28.30 6.88 -16.86
CA TYR A 23 -27.82 8.25 -16.98
C TYR A 23 -27.57 8.58 -18.46
N PRO A 24 -28.62 8.98 -19.21
CA PRO A 24 -28.56 9.18 -20.67
C PRO A 24 -27.77 10.43 -21.11
N ILE A 25 -27.12 11.14 -20.17
CA ILE A 25 -26.36 12.35 -20.47
C ILE A 25 -24.95 11.93 -20.85
N SER A 26 -24.62 12.10 -22.13
CA SER A 26 -23.25 11.92 -22.64
C SER A 26 -22.28 12.74 -21.79
N PRO A 27 -21.13 12.17 -21.37
CA PRO A 27 -20.14 12.92 -20.62
C PRO A 27 -19.54 14.01 -21.53
N LEU A 28 -20.15 15.20 -21.55
CA LEU A 28 -19.46 16.38 -22.03
C LEU A 28 -18.27 16.61 -21.10
N PRO A 29 -17.07 16.84 -21.63
CA PRO A 29 -15.93 17.20 -20.81
C PRO A 29 -16.32 18.47 -20.05
N LEU A 30 -16.45 18.30 -18.73
CA LEU A 30 -16.72 19.37 -17.78
C LEU A 30 -15.75 20.51 -18.11
N GLN A 31 -16.29 21.69 -18.40
CA GLN A 31 -15.54 22.89 -18.75
C GLN A 31 -14.26 22.97 -17.89
N LYS A 32 -13.10 23.08 -18.54
CA LYS A 32 -11.77 23.08 -17.90
C LYS A 32 -11.53 24.24 -16.92
N ALA A 33 -12.53 25.09 -16.69
CA ALA A 33 -12.48 26.08 -15.63
C ALA A 33 -13.00 25.41 -14.36
N GLU A 34 -12.11 25.28 -13.37
CA GLU A 34 -12.52 24.97 -12.00
C GLU A 34 -13.65 25.94 -11.63
N PRO A 35 -14.83 25.45 -11.16
CA PRO A 35 -15.86 26.36 -10.70
C PRO A 35 -15.25 27.23 -9.60
N VAL A 36 -15.36 28.55 -9.74
CA VAL A 36 -15.01 29.47 -8.65
C VAL A 36 -16.05 29.26 -7.57
N ILE A 37 -15.78 28.32 -6.65
CA ILE A 37 -16.66 28.04 -5.53
C ILE A 37 -16.56 29.25 -4.60
N ILE A 38 -17.58 30.11 -4.65
CA ILE A 38 -17.73 31.21 -3.71
C ILE A 38 -18.25 30.61 -2.40
N TYR A 39 -17.39 30.52 -1.39
CA TYR A 39 -17.75 30.00 -0.08
C TYR A 39 -18.41 31.10 0.74
N ASP A 40 -19.62 30.81 1.23
CA ASP A 40 -20.45 31.76 1.99
C ASP A 40 -19.88 32.10 3.38
N SER A 41 -19.04 31.23 3.95
CA SER A 41 -18.36 31.52 5.23
C SER A 41 -16.97 30.90 5.32
N ALA A 42 -16.13 31.40 6.24
CA ALA A 42 -14.82 30.82 6.52
C ALA A 42 -14.89 29.35 7.00
N LYS A 43 -16.04 28.89 7.52
CA LYS A 43 -16.23 27.51 8.01
C LYS A 43 -16.56 26.52 6.89
N THR A 44 -17.02 27.00 5.73
CA THR A 44 -17.39 26.15 4.58
C THR A 44 -16.27 26.04 3.56
N LYS A 45 -15.17 26.77 3.73
CA LYS A 45 -13.97 26.64 2.90
C LYS A 45 -13.29 25.29 3.16
N PRO A 46 -12.97 24.50 2.13
CA PRO A 46 -12.16 23.31 2.29
C PRO A 46 -10.79 23.74 2.81
N MET A 47 -10.37 23.11 3.90
CA MET A 47 -9.07 23.41 4.48
C MET A 47 -8.00 22.87 3.52
N THR A 48 -7.32 23.77 2.81
CA THR A 48 -6.13 23.40 2.03
C THR A 48 -5.05 23.00 3.03
N SER A 49 -4.84 21.70 3.21
CA SER A 49 -3.72 21.18 3.98
C SER A 49 -2.43 21.46 3.21
N LYS A 50 -1.81 22.62 3.46
CA LYS A 50 -0.59 23.02 2.74
C LYS A 50 0.62 22.14 3.06
N ASN A 51 0.56 21.32 4.11
CA ASN A 51 1.62 20.41 4.48
C ASN A 51 1.02 19.03 4.77
N TYR A 52 1.50 18.01 4.06
CA TYR A 52 1.51 16.65 4.63
C TYR A 52 2.12 16.78 6.03
N CYS A 53 1.49 16.19 7.06
CA CYS A 53 1.86 16.33 8.47
C CYS A 53 3.37 16.07 8.72
N THR A 54 4.21 17.10 8.57
CA THR A 54 5.66 17.05 8.82
C THR A 54 5.97 17.21 10.30
N ASP A 55 5.04 17.77 11.06
CA ASP A 55 5.18 18.08 12.47
C ASP A 55 4.62 16.98 13.37
N LYS A 56 5.28 16.78 14.50
CA LYS A 56 4.92 15.77 15.50
C LYS A 56 3.50 16.06 16.04
N PRO A 57 2.56 15.08 16.02
CA PRO A 57 1.28 15.24 16.69
C PRO A 57 1.47 15.46 18.20
N LYS A 58 0.75 16.42 18.79
CA LYS A 58 0.87 16.76 20.22
C LYS A 58 0.62 15.57 21.16
N THR A 59 -0.22 14.62 20.75
CA THR A 59 -0.60 13.43 21.53
C THR A 59 0.36 12.25 21.38
N LEU A 60 1.35 12.33 20.48
CA LEU A 60 2.21 11.20 20.16
C LEU A 60 3.49 11.19 21.00
N ASP A 61 3.87 10.02 21.53
CA ASP A 61 5.15 9.82 22.21
C ASP A 61 6.31 10.13 21.23
N PRO A 62 7.33 10.93 21.62
CA PRO A 62 8.52 11.15 20.81
C PRO A 62 9.20 9.86 20.31
N LYS A 63 9.19 8.75 21.08
CA LYS A 63 9.75 7.47 20.63
C LYS A 63 8.97 6.86 19.45
N MET A 64 7.65 6.95 19.50
CA MET A 64 6.79 6.47 18.41
C MET A 64 6.96 7.33 17.17
N TRP A 65 7.06 8.65 17.33
CA TRP A 65 7.31 9.57 16.22
C TRP A 65 8.62 9.28 15.48
N ALA A 66 9.68 8.95 16.22
CA ALA A 66 10.96 8.55 15.62
C ALA A 66 10.83 7.27 14.76
N LYS A 67 10.04 6.29 15.21
CA LYS A 67 9.77 5.07 14.42
C LYS A 67 8.99 5.40 13.15
N TYR A 68 7.94 6.22 13.23
CA TYR A 68 7.18 6.62 12.04
C TYR A 68 8.09 7.28 11.00
N LYS A 69 8.94 8.23 11.41
CA LYS A 69 9.91 8.85 10.51
C LYS A 69 10.88 7.85 9.89
N HIS A 70 11.40 6.94 10.70
CA HIS A 70 12.35 5.92 10.23
C HIS A 70 11.74 5.01 9.15
N PHE A 71 10.52 4.49 9.38
CA PHE A 71 9.86 3.61 8.43
C PHE A 71 9.25 4.34 7.22
N GLN A 72 8.86 5.61 7.37
CA GLN A 72 8.40 6.43 6.25
C GLN A 72 9.53 6.91 5.34
N ALA A 73 10.77 7.03 5.85
CA ALA A 73 11.93 7.42 5.05
C ALA A 73 12.43 6.29 4.12
N ALA A 74 12.11 5.04 4.42
CA ALA A 74 12.61 3.87 3.71
C ALA A 74 11.57 3.26 2.75
N LEU A 75 11.02 4.07 1.83
CA LEU A 75 10.01 3.60 0.87
C LEU A 75 10.55 2.62 -0.19
N ASP A 76 11.84 2.70 -0.49
CA ASP A 76 12.49 1.85 -1.50
C ASP A 76 12.77 0.41 -1.01
N LYS A 77 12.58 0.14 0.28
CA LYS A 77 12.89 -1.15 0.91
C LYS A 77 11.61 -1.80 1.43
N PRO A 78 11.51 -3.13 1.34
CA PRO A 78 10.38 -3.82 1.92
C PRO A 78 10.39 -3.68 3.45
N VAL A 79 9.20 -3.57 4.05
CA VAL A 79 9.02 -3.25 5.48
C VAL A 79 9.77 -4.21 6.40
N TYR A 80 9.82 -5.51 6.05
CA TYR A 80 10.49 -6.54 6.86
C TYR A 80 12.03 -6.44 6.85
N LEU A 81 12.62 -5.57 6.03
CA LEU A 81 14.05 -5.24 6.04
C LEU A 81 14.32 -3.77 6.41
N ALA A 82 13.26 -3.01 6.69
CA ALA A 82 13.36 -1.56 6.89
C ALA A 82 14.06 -1.20 8.20
N GLY A 83 14.11 -2.09 9.21
CA GLY A 83 14.89 -1.91 10.45
C GLY A 83 16.40 -2.14 10.30
N GLY A 84 16.87 -2.51 9.10
CA GLY A 84 18.30 -2.51 8.76
C GLY A 84 19.00 -3.86 8.95
N LYS A 85 20.21 -3.83 9.52
CA LYS A 85 21.10 -5.01 9.56
C LYS A 85 20.57 -6.15 10.42
N LYS A 86 19.88 -5.83 11.53
CA LYS A 86 19.33 -6.84 12.46
C LYS A 86 18.22 -7.66 11.78
N ASP A 87 17.31 -6.98 11.09
CA ASP A 87 16.22 -7.60 10.35
C ASP A 87 16.75 -8.53 9.25
N LYS A 88 17.79 -8.11 8.53
CA LYS A 88 18.45 -8.96 7.51
C LYS A 88 19.04 -10.23 8.11
N LEU A 89 19.70 -10.14 9.26
CA LEU A 89 20.31 -11.30 9.92
C LEU A 89 19.23 -12.26 10.42
N LEU A 90 18.18 -11.74 11.04
CA LEU A 90 17.06 -12.55 11.52
C LEU A 90 16.33 -13.25 10.35
N PHE A 91 16.06 -12.51 9.27
CA PHE A 91 15.45 -13.06 8.05
C PHE A 91 16.35 -14.11 7.39
N GLY A 92 17.66 -13.86 7.31
CA GLY A 92 18.61 -14.84 6.78
C GLY A 92 18.60 -16.13 7.59
N PHE A 93 18.58 -16.03 8.92
CA PHE A 93 18.52 -17.20 9.80
C PHE A 93 17.22 -18.00 9.62
N THR A 94 16.07 -17.33 9.54
CA THR A 94 14.79 -18.03 9.36
C THR A 94 14.71 -18.74 8.01
N VAL A 95 15.19 -18.11 6.93
CA VAL A 95 15.23 -18.74 5.61
C VAL A 95 16.18 -19.94 5.57
N ALA A 96 17.37 -19.81 6.17
CA ALA A 96 18.33 -20.91 6.24
C ALA A 96 17.78 -22.09 7.04
N TYR A 97 17.16 -21.81 8.19
CA TYR A 97 16.54 -22.84 9.02
C TYR A 97 15.42 -23.58 8.28
N LEU A 98 14.53 -22.84 7.62
CA LEU A 98 13.47 -23.43 6.80
C LEU A 98 14.03 -24.30 5.68
N ALA A 99 15.06 -23.84 4.97
CA ALA A 99 15.68 -24.62 3.90
C ALA A 99 16.27 -25.94 4.40
N VAL A 100 16.94 -25.94 5.56
CA VAL A 100 17.49 -27.15 6.18
C VAL A 100 16.35 -28.10 6.59
N CYS A 101 15.30 -27.59 7.26
CA CYS A 101 14.16 -28.41 7.63
C CYS A 101 13.47 -29.02 6.41
N SER A 102 13.24 -28.23 5.36
CA SER A 102 12.63 -28.71 4.12
C SER A 102 13.48 -29.77 3.43
N ALA A 103 14.81 -29.58 3.38
CA ALA A 103 15.72 -30.58 2.83
C ALA A 103 15.68 -31.89 3.63
N GLN A 104 15.70 -31.81 4.97
CA GLN A 104 15.60 -32.97 5.83
C GLN A 104 14.26 -33.72 5.62
N SER A 105 13.15 -32.99 5.52
CA SER A 105 11.84 -33.57 5.20
C SER A 105 11.84 -34.26 3.84
N LEU A 106 12.47 -33.67 2.82
CA LEU A 106 12.59 -34.29 1.50
C LEU A 106 13.43 -35.57 1.53
N VAL A 107 14.55 -35.58 2.26
CA VAL A 107 15.38 -36.79 2.43
C VAL A 107 14.58 -37.90 3.11
N PHE A 108 13.84 -37.58 4.17
CA PHE A 108 12.96 -38.54 4.84
C PHE A 108 11.92 -39.14 3.89
N ILE A 109 11.24 -38.30 3.10
CA ILE A 109 10.25 -38.77 2.12
C ILE A 109 10.89 -39.66 1.04
N LEU A 110 12.05 -39.26 0.51
CA LEU A 110 12.73 -40.02 -0.54
C LEU A 110 13.20 -41.40 -0.07
N LYS A 111 13.65 -41.48 1.19
CA LYS A 111 14.14 -42.72 1.79
C LYS A 111 13.00 -43.62 2.26
N ASP A 112 12.12 -43.09 3.09
CA ASP A 112 11.15 -43.92 3.82
C ASP A 112 9.82 -44.10 3.08
N CYS A 113 9.44 -43.17 2.19
CA CYS A 113 8.20 -43.31 1.41
C CYS A 113 8.44 -43.83 -0.02
N LEU A 114 9.51 -43.40 -0.66
CA LEU A 114 9.77 -43.71 -2.07
C LEU A 114 10.87 -44.75 -2.28
N ASN A 115 11.71 -45.02 -1.27
CA ASN A 115 12.80 -46.00 -1.31
C ASN A 115 13.75 -45.81 -2.52
N ILE A 116 13.96 -44.56 -2.92
CA ILE A 116 14.81 -44.17 -4.07
C ILE A 116 16.27 -44.01 -3.63
N ILE A 117 16.48 -43.58 -2.38
CA ILE A 117 17.78 -43.35 -1.72
C ILE A 117 17.78 -44.17 -0.44
#